data_AF-A0A444J9M0-F1
#
_entry.id   AF-A0A444J9M0-F1
#
_cell.length_a   1.000
_cell.length_b   1.000
_cell.length_c   1.000
_cell.angle_alpha   90.00
_cell.angle_beta   90.00
_cell.angle_gamma   90.00
#
_symmetry.space_group_name_H-M   'P 1'
#
loop_
_entity.id
_entity.type
_entity.pdbx_description
1 polymer ?
#
loop_
_entity_poly.entity_id
_entity_poly.type
_entity_poly.pdbx_seq_one_letter_code
_entity_poly.pdbx_strand_id
1 'polypeptide(L)'
;MAGLTHSALRTLLLRFGGVGLLSTEMLAASKLPVENKHLSPFLVRTEQEKPLSYQLLVRAADEVAPALEALHRLDADAVDINLGCPAPKVRRSGGGSSLMDAPELVREIIAQARRKTALPLTAKIRLGESFSEEKLQSFCQMLEGEGIDLLTVHARLRKEAFCRKPHWQWVAKVKEWVSIPVIANGSVLSVADAKKCLQVSNADGS
;
A
#
# COMPACT_ATOMS: atom_id res chain seq x y z
N MET A 1 -2.40 -8.20 4.14
CA MET A 1 -3.71 -8.24 4.83
C MET A 1 -3.48 -8.57 6.30
N ALA A 2 -3.90 -7.70 7.23
CA ALA A 2 -3.72 -7.95 8.67
C ALA A 2 -4.46 -9.23 9.11
N GLY A 3 -3.79 -10.03 9.95
CA GLY A 3 -4.21 -11.35 10.45
C GLY A 3 -4.02 -12.52 9.48
N LEU A 4 -3.55 -12.29 8.26
CA LEU A 4 -3.48 -13.34 7.23
C LEU A 4 -2.12 -13.44 6.54
N THR A 5 -1.56 -12.32 6.07
CA THR A 5 -0.31 -12.34 5.30
C THR A 5 0.93 -12.43 6.20
N HIS A 6 0.91 -13.33 7.17
CA HIS A 6 2.09 -13.73 7.96
C HIS A 6 3.05 -14.59 7.11
N SER A 7 4.28 -14.76 7.58
CA SER A 7 5.36 -15.44 6.83
C SER A 7 4.97 -16.83 6.31
N ALA A 8 4.30 -17.66 7.12
CA ALA A 8 3.89 -18.99 6.67
C ALA A 8 2.94 -18.96 5.44
N LEU A 9 1.96 -18.04 5.40
CA LEU A 9 1.09 -17.91 4.22
C LEU A 9 1.86 -17.39 3.01
N ARG A 10 2.69 -16.36 3.20
CA ARG A 10 3.50 -15.79 2.11
C ARG A 10 4.43 -16.83 1.49
N THR A 11 5.11 -17.63 2.33
CA THR A 11 5.98 -18.74 1.90
C THR A 11 5.19 -19.84 1.17
N LEU A 12 3.98 -20.17 1.63
CA LEU A 12 3.12 -21.12 0.94
C LEU A 12 2.74 -20.63 -0.46
N LEU A 13 2.37 -19.34 -0.61
CA LEU A 13 1.98 -18.76 -1.90
C LEU A 13 3.12 -18.83 -2.93
N LEU A 14 4.38 -18.66 -2.50
CA LEU A 14 5.54 -18.79 -3.39
C LEU A 14 5.66 -20.17 -4.04
N ARG A 15 5.15 -21.24 -3.41
CA ARG A 15 5.16 -22.60 -3.98
C ARG A 15 4.22 -22.75 -5.16
N PHE A 16 3.20 -21.90 -5.27
CA PHE A 16 2.29 -21.87 -6.42
C PHE A 16 2.85 -21.01 -7.57
N GLY A 17 3.83 -20.14 -7.30
CA GLY A 17 4.42 -19.24 -8.28
C GLY A 17 3.52 -18.07 -8.67
N GLY A 18 3.98 -17.27 -9.65
CA GLY A 18 3.21 -16.15 -10.21
C GLY A 18 3.06 -14.92 -9.29
N VAL A 19 3.78 -14.88 -8.16
CA VAL A 19 3.78 -13.74 -7.23
C VAL A 19 4.91 -12.78 -7.61
N GLY A 20 4.55 -11.55 -8.01
CA GLY A 20 5.53 -10.51 -8.35
C GLY A 20 6.07 -9.73 -7.14
N LEU A 21 5.23 -9.53 -6.10
CA LEU A 21 5.60 -8.80 -4.90
C LEU A 21 4.80 -9.34 -3.70
N LEU A 22 5.51 -9.66 -2.62
CA LEU A 22 4.87 -9.98 -1.34
C LEU A 22 4.68 -8.72 -0.52
N SER A 23 3.68 -8.71 0.36
CA SER A 23 3.52 -7.64 1.35
C SER A 23 3.34 -8.20 2.75
N THR A 24 3.92 -7.53 3.73
CA THR A 24 3.69 -7.83 5.14
C THR A 24 2.23 -7.58 5.52
N GLU A 25 1.89 -7.94 6.75
CA GLU A 25 0.79 -7.28 7.43
C GLU A 25 1.08 -5.78 7.64
N MET A 26 0.06 -5.03 8.00
CA MET A 26 0.21 -3.59 8.24
C MET A 26 0.90 -3.36 9.59
N LEU A 27 2.10 -2.79 9.58
CA LEU A 27 2.93 -2.49 10.75
C LEU A 27 2.69 -1.04 11.19
N ALA A 28 2.51 -0.80 12.49
CA ALA A 28 2.40 0.58 12.97
C ALA A 28 3.79 1.24 12.97
N ALA A 29 3.96 2.34 12.23
CA ALA A 29 5.24 3.04 12.11
C ALA A 29 5.80 3.47 13.48
N SER A 30 4.94 3.96 14.39
CA SER A 30 5.35 4.32 15.75
C SER A 30 5.80 3.16 16.65
N LYS A 31 5.47 1.91 16.32
CA LYS A 31 5.86 0.74 17.13
C LYS A 31 7.10 0.05 16.61
N LEU A 32 7.32 0.10 15.31
CA LEU A 32 8.41 -0.60 14.64
C LEU A 32 9.81 -0.30 15.21
N PRO A 33 10.16 0.94 15.61
CA PRO A 33 11.50 1.25 16.13
C PRO A 33 11.90 0.47 17.38
N VAL A 34 10.93 0.11 18.22
CA VAL A 34 11.13 -0.59 19.49
C VAL A 34 10.73 -2.07 19.42
N GLU A 35 10.36 -2.55 18.24
CA GLU A 35 9.87 -3.91 18.05
C GLU A 35 11.03 -4.91 17.97
N ASN A 36 10.97 -5.96 18.78
CA ASN A 36 12.00 -7.00 18.78
C ASN A 36 11.72 -8.03 17.68
N LYS A 37 12.56 -8.06 16.65
CA LYS A 37 12.44 -8.98 15.51
C LYS A 37 12.43 -10.47 15.88
N HIS A 38 13.01 -10.85 17.03
CA HIS A 38 13.05 -12.24 17.50
C HIS A 38 11.76 -12.66 18.21
N LEU A 39 10.94 -11.70 18.65
CA LEU A 39 9.70 -11.95 19.38
C LEU A 39 8.46 -11.57 18.57
N SER A 40 8.58 -10.61 17.65
CA SER A 40 7.44 -10.13 16.89
C SER A 40 7.04 -11.12 15.79
N PRO A 41 5.81 -11.67 15.83
CA PRO A 41 5.33 -12.51 14.75
C PRO A 41 5.15 -11.75 13.43
N PHE A 42 5.04 -10.41 13.48
CA PHE A 42 4.84 -9.56 12.30
C PHE A 42 6.13 -9.31 11.51
N LEU A 43 7.29 -9.44 12.16
CA LEU A 43 8.62 -9.24 11.56
C LEU A 43 9.28 -10.54 11.10
N VAL A 44 8.65 -11.70 11.36
CA VAL A 44 9.13 -12.99 10.87
C VAL A 44 9.07 -13.01 9.34
N ARG A 45 10.17 -13.45 8.72
CA ARG A 45 10.27 -13.78 7.29
C ARG A 45 11.29 -14.90 7.05
N THR A 46 11.13 -15.60 5.94
CA THR A 46 12.10 -16.55 5.38
C THR A 46 12.89 -15.89 4.25
N GLU A 47 14.05 -16.45 3.89
CA GLU A 47 14.89 -15.91 2.81
C GLU A 47 14.23 -16.00 1.42
N GLN A 48 13.24 -16.87 1.25
CA GLN A 48 12.50 -17.06 0.00
C GLN A 48 11.50 -15.93 -0.25
N GLU A 49 11.10 -15.20 0.79
CA GLU A 49 10.12 -14.11 0.72
C GLU A 49 10.73 -12.85 0.12
N LYS A 50 11.08 -12.89 -1.17
CA LYS A 50 11.67 -11.78 -1.91
C LYS A 50 11.04 -11.60 -3.30
N PRO A 51 10.75 -10.35 -3.72
CA PRO A 51 10.81 -9.13 -2.91
C PRO A 51 9.64 -9.07 -1.90
N LEU A 52 9.91 -8.60 -0.67
CA LEU A 52 8.90 -8.33 0.36
C LEU A 52 8.79 -6.84 0.68
N SER A 53 7.62 -6.28 0.41
CA SER A 53 7.25 -4.92 0.79
C SER A 53 6.71 -4.86 2.22
N TYR A 54 7.29 -3.96 3.02
CA TYR A 54 6.87 -3.71 4.40
C TYR A 54 5.85 -2.58 4.42
N GLN A 55 4.58 -2.92 4.70
CA GLN A 55 3.49 -1.96 4.71
C GLN A 55 3.38 -1.25 6.05
N LEU A 56 3.62 0.06 6.06
CA LEU A 56 3.53 0.93 7.23
C LEU A 56 2.16 1.61 7.33
N LEU A 57 1.59 1.58 8.52
CA LEU A 57 0.56 2.51 8.96
C LEU A 57 1.23 3.69 9.63
N VAL A 58 1.21 4.83 8.96
CA VAL A 58 1.71 6.12 9.44
C VAL A 58 0.53 7.01 9.83
N ARG A 59 0.74 7.88 10.82
CA ARG A 59 -0.25 8.87 11.27
C ARG A 59 0.29 10.29 11.26
N ALA A 60 1.60 10.45 11.39
CA ALA A 60 2.29 11.73 11.40
C ALA A 60 3.68 11.59 10.76
N ALA A 61 4.21 12.70 10.25
CA ALA A 61 5.48 12.71 9.52
C ALA A 61 6.68 12.31 10.40
N ASP A 62 6.64 12.63 11.69
CA ASP A 62 7.68 12.28 12.66
C ASP A 62 7.80 10.77 12.94
N GLU A 63 6.75 9.98 12.67
CA GLU A 63 6.82 8.51 12.75
C GLU A 63 7.66 7.89 11.62
N VAL A 64 7.89 8.61 10.53
CA VAL A 64 8.46 8.05 9.29
C VAL A 64 9.94 7.71 9.43
N ALA A 65 10.76 8.66 9.88
CA ALA A 65 12.21 8.45 9.92
C ALA A 65 12.61 7.29 10.86
N PRO A 66 12.12 7.21 12.11
CA PRO A 66 12.43 6.07 12.99
C PRO A 66 11.97 4.72 12.43
N ALA A 67 10.80 4.68 11.77
CA ALA A 67 10.27 3.47 11.16
C ALA A 67 11.15 2.99 9.99
N LEU A 68 11.62 3.91 9.14
CA LEU A 68 12.50 3.58 8.03
C LEU A 68 13.87 3.10 8.51
N GLU A 69 14.44 3.72 9.53
CA GLU A 69 15.68 3.23 10.16
C GLU A 69 15.52 1.80 10.70
N ALA A 70 14.36 1.49 11.26
CA ALA A 70 14.05 0.13 11.69
C ALA A 70 13.93 -0.84 10.51
N LEU A 71 13.28 -0.44 9.41
CA LEU A 71 13.20 -1.27 8.19
C LEU A 71 14.57 -1.53 7.56
N HIS A 72 15.49 -0.55 7.58
CA HIS A 72 16.87 -0.77 7.12
C HIS A 72 17.59 -1.82 7.97
N ARG A 73 17.40 -1.82 9.30
CA ARG A 73 17.95 -2.86 10.19
C ARG A 73 17.35 -4.26 9.96
N LEU A 74 16.21 -4.33 9.27
CA LEU A 74 15.52 -5.58 8.92
C LEU A 74 15.85 -6.05 7.49
N ASP A 75 16.70 -5.32 6.76
CA ASP A 75 17.01 -5.56 5.35
C ASP A 75 15.72 -5.65 4.50
N ALA A 76 14.82 -4.69 4.68
CA ALA A 76 13.57 -4.61 3.92
C ALA A 76 13.84 -4.42 2.41
N ASP A 77 13.09 -5.12 1.56
CA ASP A 77 13.26 -5.03 0.10
C ASP A 77 12.51 -3.82 -0.49
N ALA A 78 11.40 -3.42 0.14
CA ALA A 78 10.58 -2.27 -0.24
C ALA A 78 9.76 -1.75 0.95
N VAL A 79 9.30 -0.51 0.85
CA VAL A 79 8.43 0.15 1.84
C VAL A 79 7.11 0.53 1.18
N ASP A 80 5.97 0.23 1.80
CA ASP A 80 4.65 0.65 1.33
C ASP A 80 3.95 1.51 2.37
N ILE A 81 3.42 2.67 1.98
CA ILE A 81 2.63 3.53 2.87
C ILE A 81 1.15 3.22 2.71
N ASN A 82 0.50 2.78 3.79
CA ASN A 82 -0.93 2.51 3.80
C ASN A 82 -1.75 3.80 3.89
N LEU A 83 -2.39 4.16 2.78
CA LEU A 83 -3.31 5.29 2.66
C LEU A 83 -4.75 4.82 2.38
N GLY A 84 -5.03 3.52 2.54
CA GLY A 84 -6.25 2.88 2.03
C GLY A 84 -7.08 2.13 3.06
N CYS A 85 -6.58 1.89 4.27
CA CYS A 85 -7.30 1.11 5.29
C CYS A 85 -8.56 1.86 5.80
N PRO A 86 -9.78 1.30 5.68
CA PRO A 86 -11.01 1.93 6.17
C PRO A 86 -11.39 1.54 7.60
N ALA A 87 -10.59 0.70 8.28
CA ALA A 87 -10.94 0.17 9.59
C ALA A 87 -11.22 1.30 10.61
N PRO A 88 -12.36 1.27 11.35
CA PRO A 88 -12.75 2.38 12.21
C PRO A 88 -11.70 2.78 13.25
N LYS A 89 -10.97 1.82 13.83
CA LYS A 89 -9.88 2.11 14.78
C LYS A 89 -8.72 2.85 14.12
N VAL A 90 -8.35 2.46 12.90
CA VAL A 90 -7.25 3.08 12.13
C VAL A 90 -7.61 4.51 11.75
N ARG A 91 -8.80 4.72 11.19
CA ARG A 91 -9.31 6.04 10.81
C ARG A 91 -9.43 7.00 11.99
N ARG A 92 -9.96 6.54 13.13
CA ARG A 92 -10.07 7.38 14.35
C ARG A 92 -8.71 7.82 14.89
N SER A 93 -7.64 7.10 14.56
CA SER A 93 -6.27 7.48 14.91
C SER A 93 -5.56 8.30 13.84
N GLY A 94 -6.26 8.78 12.81
CA GLY A 94 -5.70 9.63 11.76
C GLY A 94 -4.98 8.90 10.61
N GLY A 95 -4.78 7.58 10.69
CA GLY A 95 -4.06 6.81 9.67
C GLY A 95 -4.94 6.11 8.62
N GLY A 96 -4.31 5.48 7.62
CA GLY A 96 -5.00 4.76 6.55
C GLY A 96 -5.82 5.71 5.67
N SER A 97 -7.05 5.34 5.32
CA SER A 97 -7.90 6.12 4.40
C SER A 97 -8.42 7.46 4.93
N SER A 98 -8.15 7.85 6.18
CA SER A 98 -8.37 9.24 6.63
C SER A 98 -7.29 10.18 6.10
N LEU A 99 -6.09 9.67 5.78
CA LEU A 99 -5.00 10.49 5.26
C LEU A 99 -5.31 11.09 3.88
N MET A 100 -6.21 10.46 3.11
CA MET A 100 -6.69 11.02 1.85
C MET A 100 -7.48 12.34 2.03
N ASP A 101 -7.97 12.63 3.23
CA ASP A 101 -8.63 13.90 3.56
C ASP A 101 -7.60 14.98 4.01
N ALA A 102 -6.33 14.63 4.14
CA ALA A 102 -5.24 15.50 4.60
C ALA A 102 -4.02 15.44 3.63
N PRO A 103 -4.17 15.88 2.37
CA PRO A 103 -3.14 15.73 1.34
C PRO A 103 -1.79 16.38 1.69
N GLU A 104 -1.78 17.52 2.40
CA GLU A 104 -0.54 18.18 2.81
C GLU A 104 0.25 17.36 3.85
N LEU A 105 -0.45 16.66 4.75
CA LEU A 105 0.20 15.75 5.68
C LEU A 105 0.77 14.53 4.94
N VAL A 106 0.04 14.00 3.95
CA VAL A 106 0.54 12.90 3.11
C VAL A 106 1.77 13.33 2.31
N ARG A 107 1.75 14.54 1.75
CA ARG A 107 2.90 15.14 1.08
C ARG A 107 4.12 15.14 1.99
N GLU A 108 3.96 15.62 3.22
CA GLU A 108 5.05 15.61 4.20
C GLU A 108 5.55 14.19 4.51
N ILE A 109 4.64 13.25 4.73
CA ILE A 109 4.98 11.83 5.01
C ILE A 109 5.79 11.22 3.85
N ILE A 110 5.34 11.37 2.61
CA ILE A 110 6.01 10.78 1.44
C ILE A 110 7.36 11.48 1.19
N ALA A 111 7.39 12.82 1.24
CA ALA A 111 8.60 13.59 1.06
C ALA A 111 9.68 13.24 2.11
N GLN A 112 9.28 13.07 3.37
CA GLN A 112 10.19 12.60 4.42
C GLN A 112 10.65 11.16 4.16
N ALA A 113 9.73 10.27 3.77
CA ALA A 113 10.08 8.88 3.49
C ALA A 113 11.11 8.79 2.37
N ARG A 114 10.87 9.49 1.25
CA ARG A 114 11.76 9.50 0.10
C ARG A 114 13.15 10.03 0.43
N ARG A 115 13.24 11.07 1.26
CA ARG A 115 14.54 11.61 1.73
C ARG A 115 15.32 10.65 2.63
N LYS A 116 14.63 9.71 3.30
CA LYS A 116 15.21 8.83 4.31
C LYS A 116 15.54 7.43 3.81
N THR A 117 15.02 7.00 2.66
CA THR A 117 15.31 5.69 2.10
C THR A 117 15.59 5.79 0.61
N ALA A 118 16.43 4.89 0.08
CA ALA A 118 16.60 4.65 -1.35
C ALA A 118 15.87 3.37 -1.81
N LEU A 119 15.27 2.62 -0.87
CA LEU A 119 14.43 1.46 -1.20
C LEU A 119 13.24 1.89 -2.08
N PRO A 120 12.68 0.96 -2.88
CA PRO A 120 11.41 1.18 -3.53
C PRO A 120 10.35 1.62 -2.51
N LEU A 121 9.78 2.80 -2.74
CA LEU A 121 8.76 3.42 -1.90
C LEU A 121 7.42 3.39 -2.64
N THR A 122 6.47 2.65 -2.11
CA THR A 122 5.16 2.48 -2.74
C THR A 122 4.05 3.06 -1.85
N ALA A 123 2.88 3.27 -2.42
CA ALA A 123 1.70 3.62 -1.64
C ALA A 123 0.49 2.80 -2.06
N LYS A 124 -0.41 2.56 -1.10
CA LYS A 124 -1.69 1.89 -1.35
C LYS A 124 -2.86 2.76 -0.95
N ILE A 125 -3.71 3.13 -1.92
CA ILE A 125 -4.85 4.02 -1.74
C ILE A 125 -6.20 3.31 -1.95
N ARG A 126 -7.29 4.02 -1.64
CA ARG A 126 -8.65 3.78 -2.17
C ARG A 126 -9.03 4.91 -3.13
N LEU A 127 -10.24 4.88 -3.68
CA LEU A 127 -10.75 5.94 -4.57
C LEU A 127 -11.19 7.23 -3.84
N GLY A 128 -11.07 7.30 -2.51
CA GLY A 128 -11.56 8.41 -1.69
C GLY A 128 -12.96 8.20 -1.10
N GLU A 129 -13.59 9.28 -0.60
CA GLU A 129 -14.94 9.24 0.03
C GLU A 129 -16.08 9.27 -1.01
N SER A 130 -15.85 9.93 -2.13
CA SER A 130 -16.78 10.04 -3.26
C SER A 130 -16.02 9.95 -4.59
N PHE A 131 -16.75 9.74 -5.68
CA PHE A 131 -16.19 9.80 -7.02
C PHE A 131 -15.90 11.25 -7.40
N SER A 132 -14.69 11.71 -7.11
CA SER A 132 -14.21 13.03 -7.51
C SER A 132 -12.91 12.86 -8.28
N GLU A 133 -13.01 13.11 -9.58
CA GLU A 133 -11.89 12.94 -10.51
C GLU A 133 -10.74 13.89 -10.17
N GLU A 134 -11.04 15.18 -10.07
CA GLU A 134 -10.09 16.22 -9.69
C GLU A 134 -9.33 15.90 -8.40
N LYS A 135 -10.04 15.50 -7.33
CA LYS A 135 -9.41 15.18 -6.05
C LYS A 135 -8.51 13.96 -6.14
N LEU A 136 -8.98 12.88 -6.79
CA LEU A 136 -8.19 11.67 -6.92
C LEU A 136 -6.97 11.89 -7.82
N GLN A 137 -7.13 12.61 -8.94
CA GLN A 137 -6.06 12.97 -9.85
C GLN A 137 -4.99 13.79 -9.15
N SER A 138 -5.37 14.90 -8.52
CA SER A 138 -4.45 15.76 -7.77
C SER A 138 -3.71 14.97 -6.68
N PHE A 139 -4.41 14.09 -5.95
CA PHE A 139 -3.80 13.25 -4.93
C PHE A 139 -2.77 12.26 -5.51
N CYS A 140 -3.12 11.54 -6.59
CA CYS A 140 -2.21 10.59 -7.24
C CYS A 140 -0.96 11.28 -7.81
N GLN A 141 -1.14 12.42 -8.48
CA GLN A 141 -0.03 13.21 -9.04
C GLN A 141 0.86 13.80 -7.95
N MET A 142 0.28 14.21 -6.81
CA MET A 142 1.07 14.62 -5.65
C MET A 142 1.93 13.46 -5.12
N LEU A 143 1.36 12.26 -4.97
CA LEU A 143 2.13 11.11 -4.52
C LEU A 143 3.32 10.80 -5.45
N GLU A 144 3.09 10.79 -6.76
CA GLU A 144 4.14 10.61 -7.77
C GLU A 144 5.20 11.72 -7.69
N GLY A 145 4.77 12.99 -7.61
CA GLY A 145 5.66 14.14 -7.53
C GLY A 145 6.54 14.16 -6.28
N GLU A 146 6.08 13.59 -5.17
CA GLU A 146 6.87 13.43 -3.94
C GLU A 146 7.76 12.15 -3.94
N GLY A 147 7.66 11.33 -5.00
CA GLY A 147 8.64 10.28 -5.32
C GLY A 147 8.27 8.87 -4.90
N ILE A 148 6.98 8.50 -4.88
CA ILE A 148 6.63 7.06 -4.85
C ILE A 148 6.98 6.39 -6.18
N ASP A 149 7.41 5.14 -6.12
CA ASP A 149 7.87 4.34 -7.26
C ASP A 149 6.76 3.44 -7.85
N LEU A 150 5.68 3.17 -7.09
CA LEU A 150 4.53 2.37 -7.51
C LEU A 150 3.28 2.72 -6.69
N LEU A 151 2.13 2.77 -7.36
CA LEU A 151 0.83 3.06 -6.73
C LEU A 151 -0.13 1.86 -6.83
N THR A 152 -0.56 1.32 -5.69
CA THR A 152 -1.63 0.31 -5.64
C THR A 152 -2.97 0.97 -5.36
N VAL A 153 -3.95 0.80 -6.24
CA VAL A 153 -5.28 1.41 -6.11
C VAL A 153 -6.32 0.35 -5.79
N HIS A 154 -6.85 0.37 -4.56
CA HIS A 154 -8.09 -0.37 -4.27
C HIS A 154 -9.25 0.36 -4.94
N ALA A 155 -9.80 -0.24 -6.00
CA ALA A 155 -10.89 0.27 -6.83
C ALA A 155 -12.26 0.32 -6.12
N ARG A 156 -12.32 0.87 -4.91
CA ARG A 156 -13.53 1.13 -4.13
C ARG A 156 -13.42 2.45 -3.41
N LEU A 157 -14.55 3.09 -3.21
CA LEU A 157 -14.66 4.18 -2.25
C LEU A 157 -14.41 3.65 -0.84
N ARG A 158 -14.04 4.55 0.06
CA ARG A 158 -13.77 4.26 1.47
C ARG A 158 -14.94 3.55 2.16
N LYS A 159 -16.17 4.04 1.93
CA LYS A 159 -17.40 3.53 2.54
C LYS A 159 -17.93 2.24 1.93
N GLU A 160 -17.42 1.82 0.77
CA GLU A 160 -17.91 0.62 0.10
C GLU A 160 -17.40 -0.64 0.79
N ALA A 161 -18.35 -1.47 1.20
CA ALA A 161 -18.12 -2.81 1.73
C ALA A 161 -17.49 -3.72 0.66
N PHE A 162 -16.79 -4.77 1.11
CA PHE A 162 -16.08 -5.68 0.21
C PHE A 162 -16.98 -6.44 -0.77
N CYS A 163 -18.28 -6.59 -0.49
CA CYS A 163 -19.25 -7.22 -1.38
C CYS A 163 -19.63 -6.37 -2.60
N ARG A 164 -19.37 -5.05 -2.59
CA ARG A 164 -19.63 -4.17 -3.74
C ARG A 164 -18.63 -4.46 -4.84
N LYS A 165 -19.05 -4.47 -6.11
CA LYS A 165 -18.13 -4.67 -7.23
C LYS A 165 -17.08 -3.54 -7.26
N PRO A 166 -15.81 -3.85 -7.57
CA PRO A 166 -14.77 -2.84 -7.72
C PRO A 166 -15.00 -2.02 -8.99
N HIS A 167 -14.62 -0.75 -8.94
CA HIS A 167 -14.73 0.19 -10.05
C HIS A 167 -13.40 0.30 -10.80
N TRP A 168 -12.98 -0.79 -11.46
CA TRP A 168 -11.68 -0.88 -12.15
C TRP A 168 -11.44 0.20 -13.21
N GLN A 169 -12.51 0.77 -13.80
CA GLN A 169 -12.42 1.88 -14.74
C GLN A 169 -11.81 3.15 -14.11
N TRP A 170 -11.90 3.33 -12.79
CA TRP A 170 -11.20 4.42 -12.11
C TRP A 170 -9.69 4.18 -12.02
N VAL A 171 -9.26 2.92 -11.99
CA VAL A 171 -7.82 2.61 -12.04
C VAL A 171 -7.25 2.92 -13.42
N ALA A 172 -8.02 2.74 -14.50
CA ALA A 172 -7.63 3.19 -15.84
C ALA A 172 -7.38 4.69 -15.89
N LYS A 173 -8.27 5.49 -15.31
CA LYS A 173 -8.05 6.93 -15.19
C LYS A 173 -6.78 7.26 -14.41
N VAL A 174 -6.56 6.60 -13.27
CA VAL A 174 -5.31 6.80 -12.50
C VAL A 174 -4.08 6.46 -13.34
N LYS A 175 -4.13 5.37 -14.13
CA LYS A 175 -3.05 4.98 -15.03
C LYS A 175 -2.76 6.01 -16.13
N GLU A 176 -3.76 6.81 -16.53
CA GLU A 176 -3.57 7.92 -17.48
C GLU A 176 -2.98 9.17 -16.82
N TRP A 177 -3.15 9.34 -15.50
CA TRP A 177 -2.73 10.56 -14.79
C TRP A 177 -1.31 10.53 -14.25
N VAL A 178 -0.75 9.34 -14.04
CA VAL A 178 0.61 9.13 -13.49
C VAL A 178 1.44 8.29 -14.44
N SER A 179 2.75 8.49 -14.43
CA SER A 179 3.73 7.77 -15.26
C SER A 179 4.28 6.52 -14.57
N ILE A 180 4.27 6.48 -13.23
CA ILE A 180 4.68 5.31 -12.44
C ILE A 180 3.78 4.07 -12.66
N PRO A 181 4.26 2.85 -12.36
CA PRO A 181 3.44 1.66 -12.35
C PRO A 181 2.24 1.75 -11.40
N VAL A 182 1.08 1.28 -11.89
CA VAL A 182 -0.18 1.24 -11.16
C VAL A 182 -0.66 -0.21 -11.04
N ILE A 183 -0.97 -0.65 -9.82
CA ILE A 183 -1.52 -1.98 -9.53
C ILE A 183 -3.00 -1.86 -9.18
N ALA A 184 -3.86 -2.56 -9.92
CA ALA A 184 -5.29 -2.59 -9.68
C ALA A 184 -5.63 -3.58 -8.55
N ASN A 185 -6.36 -3.15 -7.53
CA ASN A 185 -6.74 -4.03 -6.42
C ASN A 185 -8.26 -4.05 -6.17
N GLY A 186 -8.80 -5.25 -5.96
CA GLY A 186 -10.16 -5.47 -5.46
C GLY A 186 -10.93 -6.54 -6.23
N SER A 187 -11.43 -7.55 -5.50
CA SER A 187 -12.29 -8.64 -6.02
C SER A 187 -11.77 -9.37 -7.26
N VAL A 188 -10.46 -9.60 -7.31
CA VAL A 188 -9.86 -10.58 -8.22
C VAL A 188 -9.90 -11.94 -7.52
N LEU A 189 -10.88 -12.77 -7.85
CA LEU A 189 -11.13 -14.07 -7.19
C LEU A 189 -10.76 -15.27 -8.08
N SER A 190 -10.44 -15.02 -9.34
CA SER A 190 -10.08 -16.03 -10.33
C SER A 190 -9.13 -15.45 -11.37
N VAL A 191 -8.48 -16.32 -12.14
CA VAL A 191 -7.64 -15.91 -13.28
C VAL A 191 -8.47 -15.12 -14.32
N ALA A 192 -9.74 -15.49 -14.51
CA ALA A 192 -10.65 -14.75 -15.38
C ALA A 192 -10.91 -13.33 -14.87
N ASP A 193 -11.10 -13.15 -13.55
CA ASP A 193 -11.24 -11.83 -12.95
C ASP A 193 -9.95 -11.01 -13.09
N ALA A 194 -8.77 -11.62 -12.94
CA ALA A 194 -7.49 -10.94 -13.11
C ALA A 194 -7.34 -10.40 -14.54
N LYS A 195 -7.60 -11.26 -15.55
CA LYS A 195 -7.59 -10.86 -16.97
C LYS A 195 -8.57 -9.71 -17.24
N LYS A 196 -9.79 -9.81 -16.71
CA LYS A 196 -10.80 -8.76 -16.87
C LYS A 196 -10.42 -7.47 -16.14
N CYS A 197 -9.83 -7.58 -14.96
CA CYS A 197 -9.34 -6.44 -14.18
C CYS A 197 -8.29 -5.67 -14.98
N LEU A 198 -7.28 -6.36 -15.50
CA LEU A 198 -6.23 -5.76 -16.34
C LEU A 198 -6.80 -5.16 -17.63
N GLN A 199 -7.72 -5.86 -18.31
CA GLN A 199 -8.37 -5.35 -19.52
C GLN A 199 -9.14 -4.04 -19.27
N VAL A 200 -9.87 -3.94 -18.16
CA VAL A 200 -10.68 -2.75 -17.85
C VAL A 200 -9.84 -1.61 -17.26
N SER A 201 -8.84 -1.93 -16.45
CA SER A 201 -8.02 -0.94 -15.74
C SER A 201 -6.79 -0.49 -16.52
N ASN A 202 -6.35 -1.23 -17.53
CA ASN A 202 -5.06 -1.05 -18.19
C ASN A 202 -3.86 -0.96 -17.21
N ALA A 203 -4.02 -1.50 -16.00
CA ALA A 203 -3.01 -1.46 -14.95
C ALA A 203 -1.84 -2.39 -15.29
N ASP A 204 -0.68 -2.13 -14.68
CA ASP A 204 0.54 -2.90 -14.89
C ASP A 204 0.55 -4.23 -14.12
N GLY A 205 -0.42 -4.42 -13.22
CA GLY A 205 -0.65 -5.64 -12.46
C GLY A 205 -1.98 -5.63 -11.68
N SER A 206 -2.37 -6.78 -11.12
CA SER A 206 -3.60 -6.96 -10.33
C SER A 206 -3.41 -7.84 -9.09
#